data_AF-A0A4Q1ZZV7-F1
#
_entry.id   AF-A0A4Q1ZZV7-F1
#
_cell.length_a   1.000
_cell.length_b   1.000
_cell.length_c   1.000
_cell.angle_alpha   90.00
_cell.angle_beta   90.00
_cell.angle_gamma   90.00
#
_symmetry.space_group_name_H-M   'P 1'
#
loop_
_entity.id
_entity.type
_entity.pdbx_description
1 polymer ?
#
loop_
_entity_poly.entity_id
_entity_poly.type
_entity_poly.pdbx_seq_one_letter_code
_entity_poly.pdbx_strand_id
1 'polypeptide(L)'
;MQTVCKRCGKINKTAANTGYCSACQPLERQDYEVVKNYVSAHPNAQMIEVHRATGVSLKVIDRMINNGGLIVVPSKHDNRDE
;
A
#
# COMPACT_ATOMS: atom_id res chain seq x y z
N MET A 1 -23.68 10.30 -4.50
CA MET A 1 -22.59 10.31 -3.50
C MET A 1 -21.28 10.23 -4.28
N GLN A 2 -20.41 11.23 -4.16
CA GLN A 2 -19.11 11.22 -4.84
C GLN A 2 -18.08 10.58 -3.91
N THR A 3 -17.32 9.61 -4.39
CA THR A 3 -16.32 8.90 -3.58
C THR A 3 -14.92 9.23 -4.06
N VAL A 4 -14.06 9.67 -3.13
CA VAL A 4 -12.65 9.95 -3.38
C VAL A 4 -11.88 8.64 -3.37
N CYS A 5 -11.11 8.37 -4.42
CA CYS A 5 -10.26 7.18 -4.46
C CYS A 5 -9.10 7.30 -3.47
N LYS A 6 -8.96 6.32 -2.56
CA LYS A 6 -7.88 6.28 -1.57
C LYS A 6 -6.46 6.13 -2.16
N ARG A 7 -6.34 5.78 -3.44
CA ARG A 7 -5.06 5.57 -4.14
C ARG A 7 -4.62 6.78 -4.96
N CYS A 8 -5.50 7.30 -5.82
CA CYS A 8 -5.17 8.42 -6.71
C CYS A 8 -5.76 9.77 -6.29
N GLY A 9 -6.59 9.82 -5.25
CA GLY A 9 -7.24 11.04 -4.78
C GLY A 9 -8.32 11.60 -5.72
N LYS A 10 -8.60 10.95 -6.85
CA LYS A 10 -9.60 11.42 -7.81
C LYS A 10 -11.02 11.15 -7.30
N ILE A 11 -11.90 12.12 -7.50
CA ILE A 11 -13.33 12.01 -7.24
C ILE A 11 -13.96 11.19 -8.37
N ASN A 12 -14.65 10.11 -8.01
CA ASN A 12 -15.35 9.28 -8.98
C ASN A 12 -16.87 9.33 -8.73
N LYS A 13 -17.64 9.47 -9.80
CA LYS A 13 -19.12 9.46 -9.76
C LYS A 13 -19.66 8.06 -9.52
N THR A 14 -18.91 7.04 -9.93
CA THR A 14 -19.21 5.62 -9.72
C THR A 14 -18.38 5.12 -8.54
N ALA A 15 -18.99 5.06 -7.37
CA ALA A 15 -18.35 4.51 -6.19
C ALA A 15 -18.30 2.99 -6.30
N ALA A 16 -17.11 2.41 -6.42
CA ALA A 16 -16.95 1.01 -6.03
C ALA A 16 -17.02 0.95 -4.50
N ASN A 17 -17.69 -0.06 -3.95
CA ASN A 17 -17.84 -0.26 -2.50
C ASN A 17 -16.49 -0.50 -1.78
N THR A 18 -15.39 -0.50 -2.53
CA THR A 18 -14.02 -0.75 -2.09
C THR A 18 -13.23 0.54 -1.79
N GLY A 19 -13.76 1.73 -2.11
CA GLY A 19 -13.05 3.01 -1.92
C GLY A 19 -11.92 3.28 -2.92
N TYR A 20 -11.81 2.45 -3.97
CA TYR A 20 -10.89 2.64 -5.10
C TYR A 20 -11.68 2.87 -6.39
N CYS A 21 -11.13 3.65 -7.33
CA CYS A 21 -11.74 3.77 -8.66
C CYS A 21 -11.51 2.49 -9.48
N SER A 22 -12.28 2.31 -10.56
CA SER A 22 -12.18 1.14 -11.45
C SER A 22 -10.76 0.93 -12.01
N ALA A 23 -10.00 1.99 -12.26
CA ALA A 23 -8.62 1.91 -12.71
C ALA A 23 -7.63 1.56 -11.58
N CYS A 24 -7.90 1.99 -10.35
CA CYS A 24 -7.02 1.75 -9.20
C CYS A 24 -7.29 0.41 -8.52
N GLN A 25 -8.50 -0.13 -8.62
CA GLN A 25 -8.87 -1.41 -8.02
C GLN A 25 -7.99 -2.59 -8.49
N PRO A 26 -7.71 -2.81 -9.79
CA PRO A 26 -6.83 -3.89 -10.22
C PRO A 26 -5.38 -3.67 -9.76
N LEU A 27 -4.89 -2.42 -9.79
CA LEU A 27 -3.55 -2.07 -9.30
C LEU A 27 -3.41 -2.34 -7.80
N GLU A 28 -4.43 -1.98 -7.01
CA GLU A 28 -4.43 -2.24 -5.58
C GLU A 28 -4.38 -3.73 -5.28
N ARG A 29 -5.15 -4.53 -6.01
CA ARG A 29 -5.15 -5.99 -5.86
C ARG A 29 -3.78 -6.57 -6.23
N GLN A 30 -3.20 -6.13 -7.34
CA GLN A 30 -1.90 -6.61 -7.79
C GLN A 30 -0.80 -6.29 -6.78
N ASP A 31 -0.74 -5.04 -6.31
CA ASP A 31 0.23 -4.62 -5.29
C ASP A 31 0.07 -5.41 -4.00
N TYR A 32 -1.18 -5.64 -3.58
CA TYR A 32 -1.44 -6.39 -2.36
C TYR A 32 -0.94 -7.82 -2.45
N GLU A 33 -1.19 -8.51 -3.57
CA GLU A 33 -0.72 -9.88 -3.77
C GLU A 33 0.81 -9.98 -3.77
N VAL A 34 1.52 -9.09 -4.47
CA VAL A 34 2.99 -9.13 -4.51
C VAL A 34 3.60 -8.80 -3.15
N VAL A 35 3.08 -7.80 -2.45
CA VAL A 35 3.56 -7.42 -1.11
C VAL A 35 3.26 -8.54 -0.11
N LYS A 36 2.05 -9.10 -0.14
CA LYS A 36 1.66 -10.22 0.73
C LYS A 36 2.55 -11.43 0.52
N ASN A 37 2.81 -11.81 -0.73
CA ASN A 37 3.68 -12.95 -1.04
C ASN A 37 5.10 -12.71 -0.55
N TYR A 38 5.63 -11.50 -0.74
CA TYR A 38 6.97 -11.14 -0.29
C TYR A 38 7.08 -11.14 1.24
N VAL A 39 6.14 -10.49 1.94
CA VAL A 39 6.12 -10.45 3.42
C VAL A 39 5.87 -11.84 4.00
N SER A 40 5.08 -12.70 3.34
CA SER A 40 4.88 -14.08 3.79
C SER A 40 6.15 -14.93 3.65
N ALA A 41 6.96 -14.69 2.61
CA ALA A 41 8.25 -15.34 2.44
C ALA A 41 9.33 -14.73 3.36
N HIS A 42 9.21 -13.45 3.70
CA HIS A 42 10.17 -12.67 4.48
C HIS A 42 9.47 -11.93 5.62
N PRO A 43 9.13 -12.62 6.73
CA PRO A 43 8.37 -12.03 7.85
C PRO A 43 9.11 -10.88 8.56
N ASN A 44 10.44 -10.84 8.44
CA ASN A 44 11.29 -9.79 9.00
C ASN A 44 11.73 -8.74 7.97
N ALA A 45 11.17 -8.77 6.75
CA ALA A 45 11.50 -7.77 5.75
C ALA A 45 11.14 -6.37 6.23
N GLN A 46 11.95 -5.40 5.84
CA GLN A 46 11.70 -3.99 6.10
C GLN A 46 10.90 -3.34 4.96
N MET A 47 10.20 -2.25 5.25
CA MET A 47 9.39 -1.54 4.26
C MET A 47 10.20 -1.12 3.02
N ILE A 48 11.47 -0.75 3.20
CA ILE A 48 12.38 -0.39 2.10
C ILE A 48 12.75 -1.59 1.23
N GLU A 49 12.90 -2.77 1.82
CA GLU A 49 13.21 -4.01 1.09
C GLU A 49 12.00 -4.45 0.28
N VAL A 50 10.81 -4.40 0.88
CA VAL A 50 9.54 -4.67 0.18
C VAL A 50 9.39 -3.72 -1.01
N HIS A 51 9.63 -2.42 -0.83
CA HIS A 51 9.59 -1.45 -1.92
C HIS A 51 10.56 -1.80 -3.06
N ARG A 52 11.81 -2.14 -2.74
CA ARG A 52 12.83 -2.49 -3.73
C ARG A 52 12.51 -3.79 -4.46
N ALA A 53 11.99 -4.78 -3.76
CA ALA A 53 11.69 -6.10 -4.31
C ALA A 53 10.39 -6.13 -5.13
N THR A 54 9.35 -5.45 -4.65
CA THR A 54 8.01 -5.47 -5.28
C THR A 54 7.80 -4.32 -6.26
N GLY A 55 8.59 -3.25 -6.16
CA GLY A 55 8.40 -2.02 -6.92
C GLY A 55 7.20 -1.17 -6.44
N VAL A 56 6.49 -1.61 -5.41
CA VAL A 56 5.33 -0.91 -4.86
C VAL A 56 5.80 0.29 -4.04
N SER A 57 5.17 1.45 -4.21
CA SER A 57 5.55 2.68 -3.51
C SER A 57 5.45 2.53 -1.99
N LEU A 58 6.41 3.12 -1.26
CA LEU A 58 6.42 3.15 0.21
C LEU A 58 5.09 3.63 0.82
N LYS A 59 4.43 4.64 0.22
CA LYS A 59 3.11 5.13 0.66
C LYS A 59 2.01 4.07 0.59
N VAL A 60 2.06 3.18 -0.40
CA VAL A 60 1.07 2.10 -0.56
C VAL A 60 1.33 1.01 0.47
N ILE A 61 2.61 0.64 0.65
CA ILE A 61 3.02 -0.36 1.64
C ILE A 61 2.67 0.12 3.06
N ASP A 62 2.99 1.38 3.38
CA ASP A 62 2.65 2.01 4.66
C ASP A 62 1.14 1.99 4.92
N ARG A 63 0.31 2.32 3.91
CA ARG A 63 -1.15 2.22 4.02
C ARG A 63 -1.63 0.78 4.24
N MET A 64 -1.00 -0.21 3.61
CA MET A 64 -1.35 -1.63 3.77
C MET A 64 -1.06 -2.12 5.19
N ILE A 65 0.05 -1.67 5.78
CA ILE A 65 0.44 -1.96 7.16
C ILE A 65 -0.52 -1.25 8.13
N ASN A 66 -0.75 0.06 7.94
CA ASN A 66 -1.61 0.87 8.81
C ASN A 66 -3.08 0.44 8.79
N ASN A 67 -3.58 -0.14 7.69
CA ASN A 67 -4.93 -0.72 7.63
C ASN A 67 -5.04 -2.09 8.36
N GLY A 68 -3.97 -2.58 9.00
CA GLY A 68 -3.99 -3.81 9.81
C GLY A 68 -3.86 -5.12 9.01
N GLY A 69 -3.51 -5.05 7.72
CA GLY A 69 -3.42 -6.24 6.86
C GLY A 69 -2.06 -6.95 6.90
N LEU A 70 -0.99 -6.25 7.30
CA LEU A 70 0.39 -6.76 7.28
C LEU A 70 1.19 -6.17 8.44
N ILE A 71 2.05 -6.98 9.08
CA ILE A 71 3.03 -6.53 10.06
C ILE A 71 4.40 -6.56 9.38
N VAL A 72 4.95 -5.37 9.13
CA VAL A 72 6.31 -5.20 8.59
C VAL A 72 7.08 -4.42 9.64
N VAL A 73 8.29 -4.83 9.97
CA VAL A 73 9.09 -4.15 11.01
C VAL A 73 9.49 -2.76 10.50
N PRO A 74 8.95 -1.67 11.09
CA PRO A 74 9.37 -0.33 10.71
C PRO A 74 10.83 -0.18 11.15
N SER A 75 11.68 0.09 10.18
CA SER A 75 13.09 0.30 10.47
C SER A 75 13.23 1.75 10.84
N LYS A 76 13.57 1.97 12.10
CA LYS A 76 13.75 3.30 12.67
C LYS A 76 14.80 4.03 11.85
N HIS A 77 14.36 4.91 10.97
CA HIS A 77 15.15 6.03 10.51
C HIS A 77 14.54 7.27 11.15
N ASP A 78 15.13 7.62 12.29
CA ASP A 78 15.08 8.96 12.84
C ASP A 78 15.81 9.87 11.85
N ASN A 79 15.05 10.59 11.02
CA ASN A 79 15.57 11.72 10.26
C ASN A 79 14.65 12.91 10.57
N ARG A 80 14.96 13.59 11.67
CA ARG A 80 14.69 15.03 11.79
C ARG A 80 15.99 15.75 11.48
N ASP A 81 16.21 15.98 10.19
CA ASP A 81 17.04 17.07 9.71
C ASP A 81 16.16 18.33 9.64
N GLU A 82 16.72 19.42 10.19
CA GLU A 82 16.30 20.85 10.21
C GLU A 82 15.13 21.30 11.11
#